data_AF-E9HQA0-F1
#
_entry.id   AF-E9HQA0-F1
#
_cell.length_a   1.000
_cell.length_b   1.000
_cell.length_c   1.000
_cell.angle_alpha   90.00
_cell.angle_beta   90.00
_cell.angle_gamma   90.00
#
_symmetry.space_group_name_H-M   'P 1'
#
loop_
_entity.id
_entity.type
_entity.pdbx_description
1 polymer ?
#
loop_
_entity_poly.entity_id
_entity_poly.type
_entity_poly.pdbx_seq_one_letter_code
_entity_poly.pdbx_strand_id
1 'polypeptide(L)' 'LITAKPRSKTYGSRSFTVYAPKLWNSLPSTVRNATSLAQFCSRLKTHFITVAF' A
#
# COMPACT_ATOMS: atom_id res chain seq x y z
N LEU A 1 -6.36 -10.23 -0.20
CA LEU A 1 -5.10 -10.66 -0.85
C LEU A 1 -4.25 -11.41 0.17
N ILE A 2 -3.74 -12.58 -0.21
CA ILE A 2 -2.96 -13.48 0.63
C ILE A 2 -1.58 -12.85 0.83
N THR A 3 -1.23 -12.39 2.03
CA THR A 3 0.12 -11.88 2.32
C THR A 3 1.05 -13.07 2.54
N ALA A 4 2.17 -13.11 1.82
CA ALA A 4 3.16 -14.16 2.04
C ALA A 4 3.65 -14.10 3.49
N LYS A 5 3.77 -15.25 4.15
CA LYS A 5 4.29 -15.32 5.53
C LYS A 5 5.82 -15.38 5.48
N PRO A 6 6.54 -14.34 5.95
CA PRO A 6 8.00 -14.37 5.92
C PRO A 6 8.57 -15.38 6.91
N ARG A 7 9.63 -16.09 6.50
CA ARG A 7 10.36 -17.04 7.35
C ARG A 7 11.12 -16.36 8.49
N SER A 8 11.64 -15.16 8.24
CA SER A 8 12.32 -14.32 9.24
C SER A 8 11.49 -13.07 9.54
N LYS A 9 11.30 -12.77 10.83
CA LYS A 9 10.47 -11.66 11.32
C LYS A 9 11.03 -10.29 10.98
N THR A 10 12.35 -10.16 10.87
CA THR A 10 13.03 -8.90 10.60
C THR A 10 13.23 -8.68 9.10
N TYR A 11 14.05 -9.51 8.45
CA TYR A 11 14.39 -9.34 7.04
C TYR A 11 13.22 -9.71 6.11
N GLY A 12 12.57 -10.85 6.35
CA GLY A 12 11.52 -11.35 5.47
C GLY A 12 10.29 -10.44 5.45
N SER A 13 9.96 -9.80 6.57
CA SER A 13 8.80 -8.90 6.67
C SER A 13 8.95 -7.60 5.86
N ARG A 14 10.18 -7.22 5.51
CA ARG A 14 10.48 -6.07 4.67
C ARG A 14 10.53 -6.42 3.17
N SER A 15 10.42 -7.71 2.81
CA SER A 15 10.39 -8.11 1.41
C SER A 15 9.16 -7.55 0.70
N PHE A 16 9.30 -7.23 -0.59
CA PHE A 16 8.23 -6.67 -1.40
C PHE A 16 6.97 -7.55 -1.37
N THR A 17 7.14 -8.87 -1.45
CA THR A 17 6.04 -9.85 -1.42
C THR A 17 5.18 -9.79 -0.15
N VAL A 18 5.73 -9.29 0.96
CA VAL A 18 5.00 -9.11 2.23
C VAL A 18 4.51 -7.68 2.37
N TYR A 19 5.38 -6.70 2.12
CA TYR A 19 5.12 -5.30 2.42
C TYR A 19 4.21 -4.63 1.38
N ALA A 20 4.31 -4.98 0.10
CA ALA A 20 3.47 -4.41 -0.95
C ALA A 20 1.97 -4.71 -0.73
N PRO A 21 1.52 -5.97 -0.56
CA PRO A 21 0.12 -6.24 -0.27
C PRO A 21 -0.32 -5.65 1.07
N LYS A 22 0.56 -5.59 2.07
CA LYS A 22 0.27 -4.91 3.34
C LYS A 22 -0.03 -3.43 3.12
N LEU A 23 0.84 -2.71 2.40
CA LEU A 23 0.67 -1.30 2.08
C LEU A 23 -0.60 -1.08 1.25
N TRP A 24 -0.84 -1.90 0.24
CA TRP A 24 -2.02 -1.83 -0.62
C TRP A 24 -3.32 -1.99 0.17
N ASN A 25 -3.38 -2.96 1.09
CA ASN A 25 -4.57 -3.19 1.92
C ASN A 25 -4.85 -2.05 2.91
N SER A 26 -3.82 -1.31 3.32
CA SER A 26 -3.98 -0.14 4.19
C SER A 26 -4.55 1.10 3.45
N LEU A 27 -4.58 1.09 2.11
CA LEU A 27 -5.07 2.23 1.35
C LEU A 27 -6.60 2.31 1.35
N PRO A 28 -7.18 3.52 1.44
CA PRO A 28 -8.62 3.71 1.33
C PRO A 28 -9.15 3.29 -0.04
N SER A 29 -10.41 2.88 -0.09
CA SER A 29 -11.09 2.44 -1.31
C SER A 29 -11.05 3.51 -2.41
N THR A 30 -11.12 4.79 -2.05
CA THR A 30 -11.02 5.92 -2.98
C THR A 30 -9.70 5.93 -3.76
N VAL A 31 -8.60 5.55 -3.11
CA VAL A 31 -7.29 5.46 -3.76
C VAL A 31 -7.21 4.18 -4.60
N ARG A 32 -7.63 3.04 -4.04
CA ARG A 32 -7.58 1.73 -4.73
C ARG A 32 -8.47 1.63 -5.96
N ASN A 33 -9.64 2.27 -5.94
CA ASN A 33 -10.64 2.26 -7.02
C ASN A 33 -10.47 3.44 -7.98
N ALA A 34 -9.27 4.01 -8.09
CA ALA A 34 -8.99 5.02 -9.10
C ALA A 34 -9.09 4.42 -10.51
N THR A 35 -9.70 5.15 -11.44
CA THR A 35 -9.98 4.66 -12.80
C THR A 35 -8.79 4.82 -13.76
N SER A 36 -7.75 5.53 -13.33
CA SER A 36 -6.56 5.79 -14.14
C SER A 36 -5.32 5.95 -13.26
N LEU A 37 -4.14 5.67 -13.82
CA LEU A 37 -2.87 5.79 -13.09
C LEU A 37 -2.63 7.22 -12.58
N ALA A 38 -2.92 8.24 -13.39
CA ALA A 38 -2.78 9.63 -12.99
C ALA A 38 -3.66 9.97 -11.77
N GLN A 39 -4.90 9.48 -11.77
CA GLN A 39 -5.83 9.67 -10.66
C GLN A 39 -5.38 8.90 -9.41
N PHE A 40 -4.87 7.67 -9.58
CA PHE A 40 -4.29 6.89 -8.49
C PHE A 40 -3.14 7.66 -7.82
N CYS A 41 -2.16 8.12 -8.60
CA CYS A 41 -1.01 8.87 -8.08
C CYS A 41 -1.43 10.16 -7.36
N SER A 42 -2.38 10.91 -7.93
CA SER A 42 -2.90 12.14 -7.31
C SER A 42 -3.59 11.85 -5.97
N ARG A 43 -4.54 10.89 -5.94
CA ARG A 43 -5.25 10.49 -4.71
C ARG A 43 -4.32 9.91 -3.65
N LEU A 44 -3.32 9.13 -4.07
CA LEU A 44 -2.32 8.56 -3.18
C LEU A 44 -1.49 9.66 -2.50
N LYS A 45 -1.04 10.65 -3.27
CA LYS A 45 -0.30 11.80 -2.74
C LYS A 45 -1.14 12.57 -1.73
N THR A 46 -2.38 12.91 -2.09
CA THR A 46 -3.30 13.61 -1.19
C THR A 46 -3.52 12.82 0.10
N HIS A 47 -3.78 11.53 0.01
CA HIS A 47 -4.00 10.68 1.18
C HIS A 47 -2.80 10.70 2.15
N PHE A 48 -1.58 10.54 1.64
CA PHE A 48 -0.39 10.57 2.50
C PHE A 48 -0.11 11.94 3.10
N ILE A 49 -0.38 13.04 2.38
CA ILE A 49 -0.26 14.39 2.93
C ILE A 49 -1.28 14.60 4.06
N THR A 50 -2.55 14.23 3.86
CA THR A 50 -3.61 14.34 4.89
C THR A 50 -3.35 13.48 6.13
N VAL A 51 -2.67 12.34 5.98
CA VAL A 51 -2.31 11.49 7.13
C VAL A 51 -1.12 12.08 7.90
N ALA A 52 -0.25 12.85 7.24
CA ALA A 52 0.97 13.38 7.83
C ALA A 52 0.82 14.79 8.43
N PHE A 53 -0.11 15.60 7.92
CA PHE A 53 -0.33 17.00 8.28
C PHE A 53 -1.82 17.27 8.50
#